data_AF-A0A660THE5-F1
#
_entry.id   AF-A0A660THE5-F1
#
_cell.length_a   1.000
_cell.length_b   1.000
_cell.length_c   1.000
_cell.angle_alpha   90.00
_cell.angle_beta   90.00
_cell.angle_gamma   90.00
#
_symmetry.space_group_name_H-M   'P 1'
#
loop_
_entity.id
_entity.type
_entity.pdbx_description
1 polymer ?
#
loop_
_entity_poly.entity_id
_entity_poly.type
_entity_poly.pdbx_seq_one_letter_code
_entity_poly.pdbx_strand_id
1 'polypeptide(L)'
;VESSSLDSPGIVHSITREIRSLGISIEDLDTSSSAAPWTGAPVFRMKARVILPASLHVADFREHMENLAHERDLDIRLEPV
;
A
#
# COMPACT_ATOMS: atom_id res chain seq x y z
N VAL A 1 0.72 2.25 -6.36
CA VAL A 1 0.22 1.41 -5.24
C VAL A 1 -0.78 2.23 -4.46
N GLU A 2 -1.99 1.74 -4.28
CA GLU A 2 -3.01 2.38 -3.46
C GLU A 2 -3.46 1.41 -2.37
N SER A 3 -3.73 1.90 -1.17
CA SER A 3 -4.27 1.07 -0.08
C SER A 3 -5.30 1.83 0.74
N SER A 4 -6.31 1.10 1.25
CA SER A 4 -7.32 1.64 2.15
C SER A 4 -7.66 0.69 3.29
N SER A 5 -7.93 1.25 4.48
CA SER A 5 -8.39 0.51 5.67
C SER A 5 -9.24 1.38 6.59
N LEU A 6 -10.07 0.72 7.41
CA LEU A 6 -10.93 1.33 8.42
C LEU A 6 -10.31 1.37 9.83
N ASP A 7 -9.38 0.46 10.16
CA ASP A 7 -8.96 0.29 11.56
C ASP A 7 -7.57 -0.36 11.72
N SER A 8 -6.57 0.08 10.94
CA SER A 8 -5.21 -0.44 11.11
C SER A 8 -4.18 0.69 11.28
N PRO A 9 -3.90 1.13 12.52
CA PRO A 9 -2.72 1.95 12.77
C PRO A 9 -1.45 1.20 12.34
N GLY A 10 -0.55 1.90 11.65
CA GLY A 10 0.72 1.33 11.20
C GLY A 10 0.75 0.75 9.77
N ILE A 11 -0.34 0.86 9.00
CA ILE A 11 -0.39 0.40 7.59
C ILE A 11 0.72 1.00 6.74
N VAL A 12 0.93 2.31 6.85
CA VAL A 12 1.97 3.01 6.11
C VAL A 12 3.34 2.39 6.39
N HIS A 13 3.63 2.13 7.67
CA HIS A 13 4.89 1.52 8.08
C HIS A 13 5.05 0.11 7.55
N SER A 14 3.99 -0.71 7.58
CA SER A 14 4.02 -2.07 7.04
C SER A 14 4.27 -2.06 5.53
N ILE A 15 3.51 -1.27 4.76
CA ILE A 15 3.65 -1.22 3.30
C ILE A 15 5.02 -0.66 2.90
N THR A 16 5.45 0.45 3.51
CA THR A 16 6.77 1.05 3.22
C THR A 16 7.92 0.13 3.59
N ARG A 17 7.78 -0.65 4.68
CA ARG A 17 8.78 -1.66 5.06
C ARG A 17 8.87 -2.78 4.04
N GLU A 18 7.76 -3.30 3.53
CA GLU A 18 7.77 -4.33 2.49
C GLU A 18 8.33 -3.80 1.16
N ILE A 19 7.94 -2.59 0.74
CA ILE A 19 8.52 -1.98 -0.46
C ILE A 19 10.04 -1.84 -0.31
N ARG A 20 10.51 -1.41 0.86
CA ARG A 20 11.94 -1.27 1.15
C ARG A 20 12.65 -2.63 1.23
N SER A 21 12.02 -3.69 1.75
CA SER A 21 12.60 -5.03 1.83
C SER A 21 12.86 -5.62 0.45
N LEU A 22 12.00 -5.29 -0.52
CA LEU A 22 12.14 -5.65 -1.93
C LEU A 22 13.12 -4.76 -2.72
N GLY A 23 13.76 -3.78 -2.07
CA GLY A 23 14.70 -2.87 -2.73
C GLY A 23 14.05 -1.89 -3.70
N ILE A 24 12.74 -1.68 -3.58
CA ILE A 24 11.96 -0.79 -4.45
C ILE A 24 12.09 0.66 -3.93
N SER A 25 12.26 1.61 -4.85
CA SER A 25 12.31 3.03 -4.51
C SER A 25 10.92 3.64 -4.53
N ILE A 26 10.59 4.43 -3.50
CA ILE A 26 9.36 5.22 -3.44
C ILE A 26 9.66 6.61 -3.99
N GLU A 27 9.04 6.97 -5.10
CA GLU A 27 9.13 8.33 -5.65
C GLU A 27 8.21 9.30 -4.94
N ASP A 28 7.02 8.82 -4.59
CA ASP A 28 5.95 9.67 -4.07
C ASP A 28 5.11 8.87 -3.07
N LEU A 29 4.70 9.52 -1.98
CA LEU A 29 3.91 8.89 -0.93
C LEU A 29 2.93 9.92 -0.35
N ASP A 30 1.67 9.74 -0.70
CA ASP A 30 0.55 10.48 -0.15
C ASP A 30 -0.22 9.62 0.85
N THR A 31 -0.51 10.21 2.01
CA THR A 31 -1.36 9.57 3.01
C THR A 31 -2.45 10.54 3.43
N SER A 32 -3.67 10.03 3.55
CA SER A 32 -4.81 10.81 4.00
C SER A 32 -5.70 9.99 4.92
N SER A 33 -6.27 10.65 5.91
CA SER A 33 -7.29 10.08 6.77
C SER A 33 -8.56 10.91 6.60
N SER A 34 -9.66 10.26 6.25
CA SER A 34 -10.93 10.91 5.96
C SER A 34 -12.07 10.12 6.58
N ALA A 35 -13.08 10.78 7.14
CA ALA A 35 -14.27 10.11 7.63
C ALA A 35 -15.08 9.51 6.47
N ALA A 36 -15.55 8.28 6.61
CA ALA A 36 -16.45 7.63 5.67
C ALA A 36 -17.74 8.46 5.52
N PRO A 37 -18.24 8.72 4.29
CA PRO A 37 -19.34 9.66 4.04
C PRO A 37 -20.63 9.37 4.81
N TRP A 38 -20.92 8.11 5.11
CA TRP A 38 -22.18 7.68 5.74
C TRP A 38 -22.03 7.23 7.19
N THR A 39 -20.91 6.59 7.53
CA THR A 39 -20.69 6.01 8.85
C THR A 39 -19.86 6.89 9.77
N GLY A 40 -19.17 7.91 9.23
CA GLY A 40 -18.26 8.76 9.99
C GLY A 40 -16.98 8.05 10.47
N ALA A 41 -16.84 6.75 10.19
CA ALA A 41 -15.67 5.97 10.59
C ALA A 41 -14.40 6.50 9.90
N PRO A 42 -13.26 6.58 10.60
CA PRO A 42 -12.01 7.01 9.98
C PRO A 42 -11.59 6.01 8.91
N VAL A 43 -11.46 6.46 7.67
CA VAL A 43 -10.90 5.70 6.56
C VAL A 43 -9.52 6.24 6.28
N PHE A 44 -8.53 5.38 6.47
CA PHE A 44 -7.17 5.67 6.07
C PHE A 44 -6.95 5.28 4.62
N ARG A 45 -6.28 6.15 3.86
CA ARG A 45 -5.86 5.91 2.49
C ARG A 45 -4.39 6.26 2.31
N MET A 46 -3.70 5.42 1.56
CA MET A 46 -2.32 5.61 1.15
C MET A 46 -2.24 5.47 -0.37
N LYS A 47 -1.48 6.34 -1.00
CA LYS A 47 -1.08 6.23 -2.40
C LYS A 47 0.44 6.38 -2.47
N ALA A 48 1.09 5.44 -3.14
CA ALA A 48 2.53 5.46 -3.35
C ALA A 48 2.87 5.23 -4.82
N ARG A 49 3.74 6.07 -5.36
CA ARG A 49 4.40 5.86 -6.64
C ARG A 49 5.74 5.21 -6.37
N VAL A 50 5.97 4.06 -7.02
CA VAL A 50 7.16 3.24 -6.78
C VAL A 50 7.82 2.88 -8.10
N ILE A 51 9.15 2.82 -8.09
CA ILE A 51 9.95 2.35 -9.21
C ILE A 51 10.48 0.97 -8.87
N LEU A 52 10.04 -0.02 -9.65
CA LEU A 52 10.51 -1.39 -9.57
C LEU A 52 11.94 -1.48 -10.11
N PRO A 53 12.88 -2.14 -9.40
CA PRO A 53 14.21 -2.40 -9.93
C PRO A 53 14.12 -3.41 -11.08
N ALA A 54 15.04 -3.33 -12.04
CA ALA A 54 15.07 -4.22 -13.20
C ALA A 54 15.24 -5.72 -12.84
N SER A 55 15.70 -6.01 -11.62
CA SER A 55 15.85 -7.36 -11.09
C SER A 55 14.56 -7.96 -10.51
N LEU A 56 13.48 -7.20 -10.37
CA LEU A 56 12.23 -7.64 -9.76
C LEU A 56 11.11 -7.66 -10.80
N HIS A 57 10.43 -8.80 -10.92
CA HIS A 57 9.26 -8.89 -11.79
C HIS A 57 8.02 -8.31 -11.13
N VAL A 58 7.16 -7.68 -11.93
CA VAL A 58 5.88 -7.11 -11.49
C VAL A 58 4.98 -8.18 -10.84
N ALA A 59 5.06 -9.43 -11.32
CA ALA A 59 4.31 -10.55 -10.77
C ALA A 59 4.70 -10.85 -9.32
N ASP A 60 6.00 -10.94 -9.03
CA ASP A 60 6.51 -11.18 -7.68
C ASP A 60 6.12 -10.04 -6.74
N PHE A 61 6.27 -8.79 -7.20
CA PHE A 61 5.84 -7.62 -6.42
C PHE A 61 4.34 -7.67 -6.11
N ARG A 62 3.51 -8.05 -7.09
CA ARG A 62 2.07 -8.21 -6.90
C ARG A 62 1.76 -9.27 -5.86
N GLU A 63 2.39 -10.44 -5.94
CA GLU A 63 2.21 -11.53 -4.97
C GLU A 63 2.58 -11.07 -3.55
N HIS A 64 3.70 -10.37 -3.38
CA HIS A 64 4.10 -9.80 -2.10
C HIS A 64 3.06 -8.82 -1.52
N MET A 65 2.49 -7.95 -2.37
CA MET A 65 1.47 -7.00 -1.95
C MET A 65 0.14 -7.69 -1.63
N GLU A 66 -0.25 -8.72 -2.38
CA GLU A 66 -1.46 -9.52 -2.13
C GLU A 66 -1.36 -10.33 -0.83
N ASN A 67 -0.17 -10.85 -0.51
CA ASN A 67 0.10 -11.51 0.77
C ASN A 67 0.00 -10.51 1.93
N LEU A 68 0.63 -9.32 1.80
CA LEU A 68 0.53 -8.26 2.80
C LEU A 68 -0.92 -7.80 3.02
N ALA A 69 -1.70 -7.70 1.94
CA ALA A 69 -3.12 -7.36 1.98
C ALA A 69 -3.91 -8.37 2.80
N HIS A 70 -3.71 -9.67 2.57
CA HIS A 70 -4.36 -10.74 3.33
C HIS A 70 -3.93 -10.77 4.81
N GLU A 71 -2.63 -10.64 5.09
CA GLU A 71 -2.10 -10.72 6.46
C GLU A 71 -2.58 -9.58 7.36
N ARG A 72 -2.89 -8.42 6.76
CA ARG A 72 -3.20 -7.18 7.49
C ARG A 72 -4.64 -6.70 7.29
N ASP A 73 -5.46 -7.49 6.60
CA ASP A 73 -6.84 -7.17 6.24
C ASP A 73 -6.95 -5.79 5.55
N LEU A 74 -6.11 -5.58 4.53
CA LEU A 74 -6.01 -4.34 3.76
C LEU A 74 -6.51 -4.55 2.34
N ASP A 75 -7.19 -3.54 1.78
CA ASP A 75 -7.36 -3.46 0.33
C ASP A 75 -6.11 -2.78 -0.25
N ILE A 76 -5.41 -3.46 -1.16
CA ILE A 76 -4.23 -2.94 -1.88
C ILE A 76 -4.46 -3.09 -3.39
N ARG A 77 -4.24 -2.01 -4.13
CA ARG A 77 -4.38 -1.95 -5.59
C ARG A 77 -3.09 -1.52 -6.25
N LEU A 78 -2.77 -2.18 -7.34
CA LEU A 78 -1.57 -1.94 -8.14
C LEU A 78 -1.98 -1.55 -9.55
N GLU A 79 -1.74 -0.28 -9.89
CA GLU A 79 -1.98 0.27 -11.22
C GLU A 79 -0.63 0.68 -11.84
N PRO A 80 -0.36 0.27 -13.10
CA PRO A 80 0.77 0.79 -13.86
C PRO A 80 0.53 2.26 -14.21
N VAL A 81 1.59 3.07 -14.19
CA VAL A 81 1.57 4.50 -14.51
C VAL A 81 2.20 4.73 -15.87
#